data_AF-A0A2E4YDD3-F1
#
_entry.id   AF-A0A2E4YDD3-F1
#
_cell.length_a   1.000
_cell.length_b   1.000
_cell.length_c   1.000
_cell.angle_alpha   90.00
_cell.angle_beta   90.00
_cell.angle_gamma   90.00
#
_symmetry.space_group_name_H-M   'P 1'
#
loop_
_entity.id
_entity.type
_entity.pdbx_description
1 polymer ?
#
loop_
_entity_poly.entity_id
_entity_poly.type
_entity_poly.pdbx_seq_one_letter_code
_entity_poly.pdbx_strand_id
1 'polypeptide(L)'
;MLNIVVTSKPVDGLFYYSYEYCSLLNSLGIKARVIVITHRNFTQQDYLDVLKYKYIHQHNVLFNSLDGWTGDATLVMGRSMITLSYQDFDSYTMQQQMILRTLFAGNVISVYSENHPAKYPLAVEFYQPEKIVDLCDTEVYPNGVGIHFEKTINFDIYKKHKDNIQFKHLFLGTNDKYYATIEKVIDQYPDHGILTYDADYINPKNNNIFVPVKNLMSLFETYVYTKDTFDPAPRIFQECKYFDKEVIYARDKNMNDGGNVYWDRQPSTPDIKPIEQALGEFK
;
A
#
# COMPACT_ATOMS: atom_id res chain seq x y z
N MET A 1 3.78 6.76 21.18
CA MET A 1 2.91 7.07 20.02
C MET A 1 3.62 6.62 18.76
N LEU A 2 2.99 5.72 18.01
CA LEU A 2 3.54 5.19 16.77
C LEU A 2 3.21 6.11 15.58
N ASN A 3 4.23 6.48 14.80
CA ASN A 3 4.05 7.23 13.56
C ASN A 3 4.05 6.25 12.38
N ILE A 4 2.91 6.09 11.69
CA ILE A 4 2.84 5.28 10.48
C ILE A 4 3.08 6.18 9.27
N VAL A 5 4.21 6.01 8.60
CA VAL A 5 4.68 6.96 7.58
C VAL A 5 4.30 6.49 6.19
N VAL A 6 3.76 7.42 5.40
CA VAL A 6 3.29 7.20 4.04
C VAL A 6 3.96 8.19 3.10
N THR A 7 4.65 7.66 2.09
CA THR A 7 5.30 8.40 1.01
C THR A 7 4.78 7.96 -0.37
N SER A 8 3.81 7.03 -0.39
CA SER A 8 3.13 6.56 -1.58
C SER A 8 1.98 7.49 -2.00
N LYS A 9 1.34 7.16 -3.13
CA LYS A 9 0.22 7.92 -3.72
C LYS A 9 -1.14 7.59 -3.02
N PRO A 10 -2.21 8.40 -3.21
CA PRO A 10 -3.50 8.27 -2.50
C PRO A 10 -4.25 6.93 -2.67
N VAL A 11 -4.02 6.20 -3.75
CA VAL A 11 -4.71 4.92 -4.01
C VAL A 11 -3.80 3.72 -3.86
N ASP A 12 -2.61 3.93 -3.30
CA ASP A 12 -1.64 2.87 -3.07
C ASP A 12 -2.10 1.96 -1.93
N GLY A 13 -1.94 0.65 -2.10
CA GLY A 13 -2.31 -0.33 -1.08
C GLY A 13 -1.60 -0.08 0.25
N LEU A 14 -0.35 0.39 0.23
CA LEU A 14 0.41 0.69 1.44
C LEU A 14 -0.13 1.91 2.20
N PHE A 15 -0.74 2.89 1.52
CA PHE A 15 -1.44 3.97 2.20
C PHE A 15 -2.70 3.45 2.91
N TYR A 16 -3.47 2.59 2.25
CA TYR A 16 -4.65 1.97 2.87
C TYR A 16 -4.28 1.12 4.08
N TYR A 17 -3.29 0.23 3.95
CA TYR A 17 -2.78 -0.55 5.09
C TYR A 17 -2.32 0.36 6.24
N SER A 18 -1.63 1.46 5.94
CA SER A 18 -1.17 2.39 6.98
C SER A 18 -2.33 3.00 7.76
N TYR A 19 -3.40 3.40 7.08
CA TYR A 19 -4.60 3.94 7.72
C TYR A 19 -5.36 2.89 8.53
N GLU A 20 -5.51 1.69 7.98
CA GLU A 20 -6.22 0.57 8.61
C GLU A 20 -5.58 0.12 9.91
N TYR A 21 -4.26 -0.06 9.89
CA TYR A 21 -3.50 -0.42 11.09
C TYR A 21 -3.47 0.74 12.08
N CYS A 22 -3.37 2.00 11.63
CA CYS A 22 -3.52 3.15 12.52
C CYS A 22 -4.87 3.13 13.26
N SER A 23 -5.96 2.86 12.54
CA SER A 23 -7.29 2.79 13.15
C SER A 23 -7.39 1.65 14.15
N LEU A 24 -6.94 0.45 13.79
CA LEU A 24 -6.98 -0.73 14.65
C LEU A 24 -6.15 -0.52 15.92
N LEU A 25 -4.91 -0.05 15.79
CA LEU A 25 -4.03 0.24 16.93
C LEU A 25 -4.69 1.21 17.92
N ASN A 26 -5.28 2.29 17.43
CA ASN A 26 -5.97 3.25 18.31
C ASN A 26 -7.20 2.64 18.98
N SER A 27 -7.97 1.79 18.28
CA SER A 27 -9.12 1.09 18.88
C SER A 27 -8.73 0.15 20.01
N LEU A 28 -7.48 -0.34 19.99
CA LEU A 28 -6.88 -1.21 21.01
C LEU A 28 -6.05 -0.43 22.06
N GLY A 29 -6.12 0.90 22.05
CA GLY A 29 -5.44 1.76 23.03
C GLY A 29 -3.98 2.08 22.73
N ILE A 30 -3.43 1.60 21.61
CA ILE A 30 -2.09 1.94 21.15
C ILE A 30 -2.17 3.23 20.35
N LYS A 31 -1.71 4.34 20.94
CA LYS A 31 -1.71 5.66 20.29
C LYS A 31 -0.89 5.61 19.00
N ALA A 32 -1.55 5.76 17.86
CA ALA A 32 -0.94 5.75 16.54
C ALA A 32 -1.49 6.89 15.67
N ARG A 33 -0.72 7.31 14.67
CA ARG A 33 -1.16 8.27 13.66
C ARG A 33 -0.51 7.99 12.32
N VAL A 34 -1.18 8.37 11.24
CA VAL A 34 -0.60 8.36 9.89
C VAL A 34 0.01 9.71 9.59
N ILE A 35 1.28 9.72 9.16
CA ILE A 35 1.93 10.92 8.62
C ILE A 35 2.11 10.72 7.13
N VAL A 36 1.37 11.49 6.36
CA VAL A 36 1.43 11.49 4.89
C VAL A 36 2.40 12.57 4.44
N ILE A 37 3.47 12.15 3.78
CA ILE A 37 4.37 13.01 3.02
C ILE A 37 3.80 13.11 1.61
N THR A 38 3.13 14.23 1.32
CA THR A 38 2.32 14.36 0.12
C THR A 38 3.18 14.28 -1.13
N HIS A 39 2.90 13.28 -1.98
CA HIS A 39 3.55 13.14 -3.29
C HIS A 39 3.30 14.38 -4.17
N ARG A 40 4.34 14.86 -4.88
CA ARG A 40 4.36 16.09 -5.70
C ARG A 40 3.22 16.27 -6.70
N ASN A 41 2.69 15.16 -7.22
CA ASN A 41 1.59 15.15 -8.20
C ASN A 41 0.18 15.12 -7.58
N PHE A 42 0.06 15.17 -6.25
CA PHE A 42 -1.22 15.05 -5.55
C PHE A 42 -1.35 16.09 -4.44
N THR A 43 -2.59 16.43 -4.12
CA THR A 43 -2.94 17.32 -3.02
C THR A 43 -3.25 16.53 -1.76
N GLN A 44 -3.25 17.19 -0.60
CA GLN A 44 -3.74 16.57 0.65
C GLN A 44 -5.19 16.12 0.52
N GLN A 45 -6.01 16.87 -0.23
CA GLN A 45 -7.42 16.55 -0.44
C GLN A 45 -7.61 15.23 -1.18
N ASP A 46 -6.70 14.86 -2.10
CA ASP A 46 -6.78 13.58 -2.80
C ASP A 46 -6.66 12.38 -1.83
N TYR A 47 -5.75 12.46 -0.87
CA TYR A 47 -5.61 11.46 0.21
C TYR A 47 -6.80 11.49 1.16
N LEU A 48 -7.33 12.68 1.47
CA LEU A 48 -8.50 12.78 2.34
C LEU A 48 -9.74 12.17 1.69
N ASP A 49 -9.93 12.41 0.40
CA ASP A 49 -11.09 11.95 -0.35
C ASP A 49 -11.13 10.43 -0.45
N VAL A 50 -10.03 9.79 -0.85
CA VAL A 50 -9.97 8.32 -0.95
C VAL A 50 -10.26 7.62 0.39
N LEU A 51 -9.78 8.15 1.52
CA LEU A 51 -10.13 7.63 2.84
C LEU A 51 -11.61 7.87 3.15
N LYS A 52 -12.11 9.08 2.89
CA LYS A 52 -13.50 9.46 3.08
C LYS A 52 -14.46 8.60 2.29
N TYR A 53 -14.12 8.15 1.08
CA TYR A 53 -14.99 7.28 0.28
C TYR A 53 -14.94 5.82 0.76
N LYS A 54 -13.78 5.36 1.22
CA LYS A 54 -13.55 3.96 1.59
C LYS A 54 -13.99 3.61 3.02
N TYR A 55 -13.76 4.50 3.99
CA TYR A 55 -13.88 4.18 5.41
C TYR A 55 -14.98 4.96 6.14
N ILE A 56 -15.53 4.38 7.20
CA ILE A 56 -16.62 4.95 8.01
C ILE A 56 -16.20 6.17 8.84
N HIS A 57 -14.90 6.36 9.05
CA HIS A 57 -14.33 7.48 9.78
C HIS A 57 -12.98 7.90 9.17
N GLN A 58 -12.50 9.08 9.57
CA GLN A 58 -11.22 9.65 9.11
C GLN A 58 -10.60 10.48 10.24
N HIS A 59 -9.69 9.87 11.00
CA HIS A 59 -9.03 10.47 12.17
C HIS A 59 -7.55 10.13 12.18
N ASN A 60 -6.75 10.88 12.96
CA ASN A 60 -5.32 10.62 13.19
C ASN A 60 -4.47 10.62 11.91
N VAL A 61 -4.79 11.48 10.93
CA VAL A 61 -4.00 11.68 9.72
C VAL A 61 -3.41 13.09 9.76
N LEU A 62 -2.08 13.19 9.62
CA LEU A 62 -1.34 14.44 9.51
C LEU A 62 -0.65 14.50 8.15
N PHE A 63 -0.51 15.71 7.61
CA PHE A 63 0.12 15.94 6.31
C PHE A 63 1.33 16.84 6.48
N ASN A 64 2.49 16.35 6.05
CA ASN A 64 3.75 17.11 6.05
C ASN A 64 3.99 17.86 7.38
N SER A 65 3.65 17.23 8.51
CA SER A 65 3.77 17.81 9.84
C SER A 65 4.21 16.77 10.86
N LEU A 66 4.95 17.23 11.86
CA LEU A 66 5.34 16.48 13.06
C LEU A 66 4.61 16.98 14.30
N ASP A 67 3.56 17.79 14.17
CA ASP A 67 2.87 18.39 15.32
C ASP A 67 2.44 17.33 16.34
N GLY A 68 2.83 17.49 17.61
CA GLY A 68 2.57 16.52 18.66
C GLY A 68 3.43 15.25 18.61
N TRP A 69 4.51 15.24 17.83
CA TRP A 69 5.50 14.15 17.82
C TRP A 69 6.16 13.98 19.19
N THR A 70 6.19 12.74 19.66
CA THR A 70 6.82 12.34 20.93
C THR A 70 8.06 11.46 20.75
N GLY A 71 8.38 11.06 19.52
CA GLY A 71 9.62 10.35 19.17
C GLY A 71 9.70 8.86 19.46
N ASP A 72 8.58 8.17 19.69
CA ASP A 72 8.67 6.78 20.17
C ASP A 72 9.12 5.76 19.09
N ALA A 73 8.48 5.76 17.91
CA ALA A 73 8.88 4.93 16.76
C ALA A 73 8.17 5.36 15.47
N THR A 74 8.73 4.94 14.33
CA THR A 74 8.15 5.03 13.00
C THR A 74 7.81 3.63 12.49
N LEU A 75 6.60 3.41 11.96
CA LEU A 75 6.22 2.19 11.24
C LEU A 75 6.05 2.51 9.75
N VAL A 76 6.58 1.65 8.89
CA VAL A 76 6.28 1.66 7.45
C VAL A 76 5.67 0.33 7.01
N MET A 77 4.55 0.39 6.29
CA MET A 77 3.83 -0.83 5.81
C MET A 77 4.50 -1.52 4.60
N GLY A 78 5.67 -1.02 4.20
CA GLY A 78 6.52 -1.62 3.18
C GLY A 78 7.84 -0.85 3.09
N ARG A 79 8.95 -1.57 2.89
CA ARG A 79 10.28 -0.98 2.67
C ARG A 79 10.33 0.11 1.59
N SER A 80 9.48 -0.01 0.57
CA SER A 80 9.33 1.00 -0.47
C SER A 80 8.95 2.38 0.06
N MET A 81 8.34 2.51 1.24
CA MET A 81 8.07 3.84 1.82
C MET A 81 9.35 4.62 2.12
N ILE A 82 10.39 3.93 2.58
CA ILE A 82 11.71 4.52 2.85
C ILE A 82 12.47 4.73 1.53
N THR A 83 12.42 3.74 0.64
CA THR A 83 13.15 3.82 -0.63
C THR A 83 12.58 4.89 -1.57
N LEU A 84 11.26 5.01 -1.69
CA LEU A 84 10.63 6.00 -2.56
C LEU A 84 10.94 7.42 -2.08
N SER A 85 10.95 7.66 -0.76
CA SER A 85 11.30 8.99 -0.24
C SER A 85 12.77 9.34 -0.44
N TYR A 86 13.66 8.35 -0.41
CA TYR A 86 15.08 8.53 -0.75
C TYR A 86 15.26 8.83 -2.24
N GLN A 87 14.64 8.05 -3.12
CA GLN A 87 14.77 8.24 -4.57
C GLN A 87 14.27 9.60 -5.05
N ASP A 88 13.18 10.08 -4.45
CA ASP A 88 12.53 11.32 -4.82
C ASP A 88 12.89 12.48 -3.88
N PHE A 89 13.94 12.32 -3.06
CA PHE A 89 14.27 13.22 -1.95
C PHE A 89 14.34 14.70 -2.38
N ASP A 90 15.05 14.96 -3.48
CA ASP A 90 15.27 16.31 -4.00
C ASP A 90 14.00 16.94 -4.59
N SER A 91 12.97 16.15 -4.88
CA SER A 91 11.68 16.65 -5.38
C SER A 91 10.74 17.13 -4.27
N TYR A 92 11.04 16.78 -3.01
CA TYR A 92 10.26 17.21 -1.86
C TYR A 92 10.61 18.64 -1.44
N THR A 93 9.65 19.34 -0.84
CA THR A 93 9.90 20.62 -0.20
C THR A 93 10.89 20.47 0.96
N MET A 94 11.59 21.55 1.33
CA MET A 94 12.51 21.55 2.46
C MET A 94 11.87 21.05 3.77
N GLN A 95 10.60 21.43 4.01
CA GLN A 95 9.84 20.94 5.17
C GLN A 95 9.66 19.43 5.11
N GLN A 96 9.22 18.88 3.97
CA GLN A 96 9.05 17.44 3.80
C GLN A 96 10.37 16.69 3.96
N GLN A 97 11.47 17.21 3.41
CA GLN A 97 12.81 16.64 3.57
C GLN A 97 13.23 16.56 5.03
N MET A 98 13.03 17.64 5.81
CA MET A 98 13.32 17.67 7.25
C MET A 98 12.50 16.65 8.02
N ILE A 99 11.21 16.52 7.69
CA ILE A 99 10.29 15.58 8.32
C ILE A 99 10.72 14.13 8.03
N LEU A 100 11.02 13.82 6.76
CA LEU A 100 11.52 12.50 6.36
C LEU A 100 12.80 12.13 7.10
N ARG A 101 13.77 13.06 7.19
CA ARG A 101 15.00 12.83 7.96
C ARG A 101 14.70 12.56 9.43
N THR A 102 13.82 13.35 10.04
CA THR A 102 13.45 13.16 11.45
C THR A 102 12.77 11.82 11.70
N LEU A 103 11.84 11.43 10.83
CA LEU A 103 11.05 10.21 11.00
C LEU A 103 11.87 8.94 10.80
N PHE A 104 12.80 8.95 9.84
CA PHE A 104 13.58 7.77 9.47
C PHE A 104 14.96 7.69 10.13
N ALA A 105 15.42 8.74 10.83
CA ALA A 105 16.63 8.68 11.65
C ALA A 105 16.42 8.00 13.02
N GLY A 106 15.18 7.90 13.50
CA GLY A 106 14.88 7.25 14.79
C GLY A 106 14.69 5.72 14.70
N ASN A 107 13.96 5.18 15.67
CA ASN A 107 13.52 3.78 15.70
C ASN A 107 12.48 3.49 14.60
N VAL A 108 12.74 2.49 13.76
CA VAL A 108 11.90 2.12 12.62
C VAL A 108 11.43 0.67 12.71
N ILE A 109 10.13 0.44 12.66
CA ILE A 109 9.51 -0.85 12.36
C ILE A 109 9.27 -0.89 10.85
N SER A 110 9.89 -1.85 10.18
CA SER A 110 9.85 -1.95 8.71
C SER A 110 9.15 -3.22 8.29
N VAL A 111 7.98 -3.11 7.65
CA VAL A 111 7.37 -4.29 7.03
C VAL A 111 8.19 -4.66 5.80
N TYR A 112 8.85 -5.81 5.90
CA TYR A 112 9.74 -6.40 4.92
C TYR A 112 9.06 -6.56 3.57
N SER A 113 9.80 -6.23 2.53
CA SER A 113 9.51 -6.63 1.16
C SER A 113 10.80 -6.68 0.36
N GLU A 114 10.87 -7.58 -0.62
CA GLU A 114 11.99 -7.66 -1.57
C GLU A 114 11.91 -6.61 -2.69
N ASN A 115 11.05 -5.60 -2.55
CA ASN A 115 11.01 -4.49 -3.48
C ASN A 115 12.28 -3.64 -3.32
N HIS A 116 12.90 -3.29 -4.45
CA HIS A 116 14.08 -2.43 -4.51
C HIS A 116 15.29 -2.92 -3.66
N PRO A 117 15.73 -4.19 -3.81
CA PRO A 117 16.73 -4.79 -2.93
C PRO A 117 18.08 -4.05 -2.95
N ALA A 118 18.43 -3.45 -4.10
CA ALA A 118 19.65 -2.64 -4.23
C ALA A 118 19.52 -1.21 -3.68
N LYS A 119 18.31 -0.64 -3.64
CA LYS A 119 18.10 0.77 -3.24
C LYS A 119 17.70 0.91 -1.77
N TYR A 120 17.08 -0.11 -1.18
CA TYR A 120 16.73 -0.07 0.24
C TYR A 120 17.95 0.12 1.15
N PRO A 121 19.08 -0.59 0.98
CA PRO A 121 20.29 -0.34 1.77
C PRO A 121 20.82 1.10 1.64
N LEU A 122 20.78 1.67 0.44
CA LEU A 122 21.20 3.06 0.20
C LEU A 122 20.28 4.06 0.91
N ALA A 123 18.97 3.79 0.94
CA ALA A 123 18.02 4.62 1.68
C ALA A 123 18.24 4.53 3.19
N VAL A 124 18.55 3.33 3.71
CA VAL A 124 18.92 3.13 5.12
C VAL A 124 20.20 3.89 5.46
N GLU A 125 21.24 3.82 4.63
CA GLU A 125 22.48 4.58 4.81
C GLU A 125 22.25 6.09 4.77
N PHE A 126 21.34 6.56 3.91
CA PHE A 126 21.01 7.98 3.78
C PHE A 126 20.26 8.55 4.99
N TYR A 127 19.32 7.79 5.56
CA TYR A 127 18.51 8.24 6.71
C TYR A 127 19.15 7.94 8.06
N GLN A 128 20.04 6.94 8.13
CA GLN A 128 20.75 6.52 9.35
C GLN A 128 19.81 6.26 10.55
N PRO A 129 18.85 5.32 10.43
CA PRO A 129 17.98 4.96 11.54
C PRO A 129 18.77 4.45 12.75
N GLU A 130 18.40 4.88 13.96
CA GLU A 130 18.97 4.39 15.22
C GLU A 130 18.85 2.86 15.34
N LYS A 131 17.68 2.31 15.02
CA LYS A 131 17.41 0.87 15.01
C LYS A 131 16.29 0.55 14.02
N ILE A 132 16.44 -0.55 13.30
CA ILE A 132 15.37 -1.14 12.48
C ILE A 132 14.96 -2.48 13.08
N VAL A 133 13.65 -2.70 13.25
CA VAL A 133 13.05 -4.00 13.53
C VAL A 133 12.19 -4.38 12.32
N ASP A 134 12.50 -5.48 11.66
CA ASP A 134 11.75 -5.95 10.50
C ASP A 134 10.55 -6.82 10.90
N LEU A 135 9.43 -6.65 10.20
CA LEU A 135 8.26 -7.51 10.23
C LEU A 135 8.12 -8.21 8.86
N CYS A 136 7.97 -9.52 8.79
CA CYS A 136 8.05 -10.26 7.54
C CYS A 136 6.90 -11.25 7.35
N ASP A 137 6.23 -11.19 6.20
CA ASP A 137 5.32 -12.26 5.79
C ASP A 137 6.17 -13.43 5.27
N THR A 138 6.47 -14.41 6.13
CA THR A 138 7.39 -15.52 5.79
C THR A 138 6.80 -16.52 4.81
N GLU A 139 5.49 -16.44 4.52
CA GLU A 139 4.88 -17.23 3.45
C GLU A 139 5.16 -16.60 2.08
N VAL A 140 5.14 -15.27 2.00
CA VAL A 140 5.53 -14.52 0.79
C VAL A 140 7.04 -14.50 0.60
N TYR A 141 7.79 -14.36 1.69
CA TYR A 141 9.25 -14.25 1.70
C TYR A 141 9.88 -15.35 2.55
N PRO A 142 10.04 -16.58 2.02
CA PRO A 142 10.60 -17.69 2.79
C PRO A 142 12.02 -17.43 3.33
N ASN A 143 12.78 -16.58 2.64
CA ASN A 143 14.12 -16.16 3.05
C ASN A 143 14.14 -14.73 3.63
N GLY A 144 12.97 -14.17 3.92
CA GLY A 144 12.82 -12.84 4.49
C GLY A 144 13.31 -12.78 5.93
N VAL A 145 13.50 -11.56 6.44
CA VAL A 145 14.03 -11.31 7.79
C VAL A 145 13.00 -10.53 8.58
N GLY A 146 12.74 -10.95 9.81
CA GLY A 146 11.87 -10.22 10.75
C GLY A 146 10.92 -11.13 11.54
N ILE A 147 10.14 -10.51 12.41
CA ILE A 147 9.05 -11.16 13.14
C ILE A 147 7.94 -11.49 12.14
N HIS A 148 7.40 -12.71 12.17
CA HIS A 148 6.34 -13.10 11.24
C HIS A 148 5.14 -12.13 11.32
N PHE A 149 4.71 -11.61 10.18
CA PHE A 149 3.65 -10.62 10.09
C PHE A 149 2.94 -10.66 8.74
N GLU A 150 1.64 -10.94 8.77
CA GLU A 150 0.78 -10.92 7.60
C GLU A 150 0.11 -9.55 7.45
N LYS A 151 0.30 -8.90 6.29
CA LYS A 151 -0.46 -7.70 5.95
C LYS A 151 -1.87 -8.10 5.53
N THR A 152 -2.84 -7.79 6.38
CA THR A 152 -4.26 -8.04 6.18
C THR A 152 -5.06 -6.74 6.21
N ILE A 153 -6.27 -6.78 5.67
CA ILE A 153 -7.13 -5.61 5.49
C ILE A 153 -8.08 -5.51 6.67
N ASN A 154 -8.16 -4.33 7.29
CA ASN A 154 -9.18 -4.07 8.32
C ASN A 154 -10.53 -3.73 7.69
N PHE A 155 -11.30 -4.75 7.31
CA PHE A 155 -12.61 -4.56 6.70
C PHE A 155 -13.67 -3.98 7.66
N ASP A 156 -13.45 -4.02 8.98
CA ASP A 156 -14.42 -3.53 9.97
C ASP A 156 -14.67 -2.02 9.87
N ILE A 157 -13.71 -1.29 9.30
CA ILE A 157 -13.83 0.16 9.11
C ILE A 157 -14.29 0.56 7.70
N TYR A 158 -14.60 -0.40 6.83
CA TYR A 158 -15.09 -0.10 5.48
C TYR A 158 -16.53 0.43 5.52
N LYS A 159 -16.82 1.36 4.62
CA LYS A 159 -18.21 1.72 4.35
C LYS A 159 -18.97 0.55 3.74
N LYS A 160 -20.29 0.56 3.93
CA LYS A 160 -21.17 -0.39 3.25
C LYS A 160 -20.95 -0.33 1.74
N HIS A 161 -20.62 -1.48 1.18
CA HIS A 161 -20.44 -1.65 -0.25
C HIS A 161 -21.76 -1.56 -0.99
N LYS A 162 -21.71 -0.93 -2.17
CA LYS A 162 -22.82 -0.89 -3.11
C LYS A 162 -22.22 -0.87 -4.51
N ASP A 163 -22.60 -1.84 -5.33
CA ASP A 163 -22.15 -1.90 -6.71
C ASP A 163 -22.72 -0.73 -7.53
N ASN A 164 -21.90 -0.30 -8.47
CA ASN A 164 -22.18 0.65 -9.52
C ASN A 164 -21.37 0.21 -10.74
N ILE A 165 -21.63 -1.03 -11.18
CA ILE A 165 -20.84 -1.72 -12.21
C ILE A 165 -20.82 -0.88 -13.48
N GLN A 166 -19.62 -0.60 -13.96
CA GLN A 166 -19.36 0.09 -15.24
C GLN A 166 -18.58 -0.80 -16.20
N PHE A 167 -17.84 -1.78 -15.67
CA PHE A 167 -16.97 -2.66 -16.43
C PHE A 167 -17.19 -4.10 -16.03
N LYS A 168 -17.19 -5.01 -16.99
CA LYS A 168 -17.16 -6.44 -16.66
C LYS A 168 -15.80 -6.84 -16.06
N HIS A 169 -14.71 -6.36 -16.66
CA HIS A 169 -13.35 -6.72 -16.23
C HIS A 169 -12.54 -5.50 -15.78
N LEU A 170 -11.85 -5.60 -14.66
CA LEU A 170 -10.86 -4.60 -14.23
C LEU A 170 -9.43 -5.13 -14.41
N PHE A 171 -8.55 -4.24 -14.89
CA PHE A 171 -7.10 -4.44 -14.90
C PHE A 171 -6.40 -3.36 -14.07
N LEU A 172 -5.18 -3.64 -13.58
CA LEU A 172 -4.34 -2.68 -12.84
C LEU A 172 -3.07 -2.34 -13.64
N GLY A 173 -3.10 -1.24 -14.40
CA GLY A 173 -2.03 -0.76 -15.26
C GLY A 173 -1.24 0.40 -14.67
N THR A 174 -0.88 0.34 -13.38
CA THR A 174 -0.36 1.49 -12.61
C THR A 174 1.11 1.86 -12.89
N ASN A 175 1.76 1.18 -13.83
CA ASN A 175 3.04 1.54 -14.42
C ASN A 175 3.14 0.99 -15.85
N ASP A 176 4.16 1.43 -16.57
CA ASP A 176 4.46 1.03 -17.95
C ASP A 176 4.52 -0.49 -18.15
N LYS A 177 5.21 -1.22 -17.26
CA LYS A 177 5.33 -2.68 -17.34
C LYS A 177 3.98 -3.37 -17.18
N TYR A 178 3.22 -3.00 -16.14
CA TYR A 178 1.91 -3.58 -15.87
C TYR A 178 0.94 -3.27 -17.00
N TYR A 179 0.94 -2.05 -17.52
CA TYR A 179 0.12 -1.65 -18.66
C TYR A 179 0.45 -2.50 -19.90
N ALA A 180 1.74 -2.67 -20.21
CA ALA A 180 2.18 -3.50 -21.32
C ALA A 180 1.78 -4.98 -21.18
N THR A 181 1.70 -5.54 -19.97
CA THR A 181 1.18 -6.91 -19.78
C THR A 181 -0.31 -7.03 -20.10
N ILE A 182 -1.09 -5.99 -19.80
CA ILE A 182 -2.53 -5.95 -20.05
C ILE A 182 -2.80 -5.92 -21.56
N GLU A 183 -2.05 -5.11 -22.31
CA GLU A 183 -2.22 -4.99 -23.76
C GLU A 183 -2.00 -6.31 -24.50
N LYS A 184 -1.24 -7.26 -23.94
CA LYS A 184 -1.05 -8.60 -24.53
C LYS A 184 -2.34 -9.44 -24.54
N VAL A 185 -3.30 -9.14 -23.68
CA VAL A 185 -4.52 -9.95 -23.48
C VAL A 185 -5.82 -9.15 -23.59
N ILE A 186 -5.75 -7.82 -23.70
CA ILE A 186 -6.92 -6.92 -23.61
C ILE A 186 -8.00 -7.19 -24.65
N ASP A 187 -7.61 -7.67 -25.85
CA ASP A 187 -8.54 -8.01 -26.94
C ASP A 187 -9.53 -9.14 -26.56
N GLN A 188 -9.19 -9.95 -25.54
CA GLN A 188 -10.07 -11.01 -25.02
C GLN A 188 -11.15 -10.46 -24.07
N TYR A 189 -11.05 -9.19 -23.67
CA TYR A 189 -11.89 -8.54 -22.65
C TYR A 189 -12.43 -7.21 -23.19
N PRO A 190 -13.40 -7.22 -24.14
CA PRO A 190 -13.88 -5.99 -24.79
C PRO A 190 -14.60 -5.02 -23.84
N ASP A 191 -15.24 -5.55 -22.79
CA ASP A 191 -15.78 -4.78 -21.68
C ASP A 191 -14.77 -4.80 -20.52
N HIS A 192 -13.88 -3.81 -20.54
CA HIS A 192 -12.82 -3.65 -19.56
C HIS A 192 -12.71 -2.21 -19.07
N GLY A 193 -12.12 -2.05 -17.89
CA GLY A 193 -11.51 -0.82 -17.41
C GLY A 193 -10.07 -1.07 -16.95
N ILE A 194 -9.16 -0.14 -17.24
CA ILE A 194 -7.76 -0.21 -16.81
C ILE A 194 -7.50 0.89 -15.78
N LEU A 195 -7.31 0.52 -14.51
CA LEU A 195 -6.90 1.48 -13.49
C LEU A 195 -5.46 1.94 -13.73
N THR A 196 -5.25 3.23 -13.95
CA THR A 196 -3.94 3.79 -14.27
C THR A 196 -3.77 5.23 -13.75
N TYR A 197 -2.55 5.75 -13.85
CA TYR A 197 -2.26 7.17 -13.73
C TYR A 197 -2.38 7.85 -15.10
N ASP A 198 -2.67 9.14 -15.11
CA ASP A 198 -2.52 9.94 -16.33
C ASP A 198 -1.02 10.08 -16.63
N ALA A 199 -0.55 9.33 -17.65
CA ALA A 199 0.86 9.14 -17.92
C ALA A 199 1.10 8.75 -19.39
N ASP A 200 2.28 9.05 -19.92
CA ASP A 200 2.58 8.94 -21.36
C ASP A 200 2.60 7.51 -21.92
N TYR A 201 2.71 6.49 -21.06
CA TYR A 201 2.73 5.08 -21.48
C TYR A 201 1.34 4.50 -21.79
N ILE A 202 0.27 5.24 -21.50
CA ILE A 202 -1.09 4.73 -21.67
C ILE A 202 -1.48 4.74 -23.14
N ASN A 203 -2.27 3.75 -23.54
CA ASN A 203 -2.93 3.75 -24.83
C ASN A 203 -4.30 4.45 -24.70
N PRO A 204 -4.51 5.63 -25.31
CA PRO A 204 -5.74 6.40 -25.14
C PRO A 204 -6.96 5.74 -25.80
N LYS A 205 -6.77 4.67 -26.59
CA LYS A 205 -7.86 3.90 -27.19
C LYS A 205 -8.52 2.91 -26.21
N ASN A 206 -7.83 2.56 -25.13
CA ASN A 206 -8.37 1.67 -24.10
C ASN A 206 -9.26 2.45 -23.10
N ASN A 207 -10.10 1.71 -22.38
CA ASN A 207 -10.95 2.28 -21.33
C ASN A 207 -10.14 2.54 -20.05
N ASN A 208 -9.42 3.66 -20.01
CA ASN A 208 -8.59 4.03 -18.86
C ASN A 208 -9.40 4.66 -17.73
N ILE A 209 -9.21 4.19 -16.50
CA ILE A 209 -9.78 4.75 -15.27
C ILE A 209 -8.65 5.44 -14.50
N PHE A 210 -8.67 6.77 -14.46
CA PHE A 210 -7.62 7.55 -13.83
C PHE A 210 -7.80 7.68 -12.32
N VAL A 211 -6.71 7.46 -11.59
CA VAL A 211 -6.68 7.64 -10.14
C VAL A 211 -6.49 9.12 -9.76
N PRO A 212 -7.06 9.59 -8.63
CA PRO A 212 -7.78 8.81 -7.61
C PRO A 212 -9.20 8.40 -8.02
N VAL A 213 -9.56 7.14 -7.74
CA VAL A 213 -10.89 6.57 -8.05
C VAL A 213 -11.72 6.43 -6.79
N LYS A 214 -12.98 6.88 -6.86
CA LYS A 214 -13.95 6.71 -5.79
C LYS A 214 -14.53 5.30 -5.88
N ASN A 215 -14.44 4.52 -4.80
CA ASN A 215 -15.05 3.19 -4.66
C ASN A 215 -14.71 2.23 -5.82
N LEU A 216 -13.41 2.01 -6.07
CA LEU A 216 -12.95 1.11 -7.15
C LEU A 216 -13.68 -0.25 -7.17
N MET A 217 -13.86 -0.86 -6.00
CA MET A 217 -14.55 -2.14 -5.86
C MET A 217 -16.04 -2.10 -6.29
N SER A 218 -16.65 -0.94 -6.48
CA SER A 218 -18.02 -0.85 -6.99
C SER A 218 -18.12 -0.87 -8.51
N LEU A 219 -17.00 -0.69 -9.23
CA LEU A 219 -17.02 -0.40 -10.66
C LEU A 219 -16.96 -1.64 -11.56
N PHE A 220 -16.64 -2.81 -11.01
CA PHE A 220 -16.35 -3.99 -11.81
C PHE A 220 -16.89 -5.30 -11.22
N GLU A 221 -17.11 -6.29 -12.09
CA GLU A 221 -17.54 -7.64 -11.69
C GLU A 221 -16.33 -8.55 -11.41
N THR A 222 -15.39 -8.62 -12.35
CA THR A 222 -14.26 -9.55 -12.33
C THR A 222 -12.92 -8.80 -12.38
N TYR A 223 -11.97 -9.17 -11.52
CA TYR A 223 -10.60 -8.68 -11.61
C TYR A 223 -9.74 -9.62 -12.47
N VAL A 224 -8.99 -9.09 -13.44
CA VAL A 224 -8.08 -9.89 -14.28
C VAL A 224 -6.63 -9.60 -13.89
N TYR A 225 -5.94 -10.62 -13.39
CA TYR A 225 -4.58 -10.52 -12.88
C TYR A 225 -3.53 -10.92 -13.92
N THR A 226 -2.81 -9.93 -14.47
CA THR A 226 -1.89 -10.11 -15.60
C THR A 226 -0.42 -9.85 -15.29
N LYS A 227 -0.09 -9.42 -14.06
CA LYS A 227 1.29 -9.05 -13.72
C LYS A 227 2.23 -10.23 -13.96
N ASP A 228 3.32 -10.04 -14.67
CA ASP A 228 4.30 -11.11 -14.97
C ASP A 228 5.58 -10.99 -14.12
N THR A 229 5.65 -10.01 -13.23
CA THR A 229 6.75 -9.81 -12.27
C THR A 229 6.33 -10.15 -10.84
N PHE A 230 7.30 -10.32 -9.95
CA PHE A 230 7.05 -10.53 -8.52
C PHE A 230 6.10 -9.47 -7.94
N ASP A 231 4.98 -9.90 -7.39
CA ASP A 231 4.02 -9.05 -6.70
C ASP A 231 4.05 -9.34 -5.19
N PRO A 232 4.49 -8.39 -4.36
CA PRO A 232 4.71 -8.65 -2.94
C PRO A 232 3.42 -8.84 -2.13
N ALA A 233 2.34 -8.15 -2.50
CA ALA A 233 1.11 -8.11 -1.70
C ALA A 233 -0.06 -7.55 -2.53
N PRO A 234 -0.68 -8.35 -3.41
CA PRO A 234 -1.83 -7.92 -4.20
C PRO A 234 -3.08 -7.80 -3.32
N ARG A 235 -3.17 -6.66 -2.63
CA ARG A 235 -4.31 -6.27 -1.79
C ARG A 235 -5.68 -6.52 -2.43
N ILE A 236 -5.79 -6.26 -3.74
CA ILE A 236 -7.05 -6.40 -4.48
C ILE A 236 -7.63 -7.81 -4.43
N PHE A 237 -6.82 -8.86 -4.26
CA PHE A 237 -7.34 -10.23 -4.09
C PHE A 237 -8.18 -10.37 -2.83
N GLN A 238 -7.72 -9.79 -1.73
CA GLN A 238 -8.45 -9.82 -0.46
C GLN A 238 -9.71 -8.95 -0.55
N GLU A 239 -9.64 -7.79 -1.21
CA GLU A 239 -10.84 -6.98 -1.47
C GLU A 239 -11.84 -7.71 -2.38
N CYS A 240 -11.39 -8.39 -3.44
CA CYS A 240 -12.25 -9.18 -4.32
C CYS A 240 -12.95 -10.31 -3.55
N LYS A 241 -12.21 -11.08 -2.74
CA LYS A 241 -12.79 -12.13 -1.89
C LYS A 241 -13.83 -11.59 -0.92
N TYR A 242 -13.52 -10.48 -0.25
CA TYR A 242 -14.43 -9.88 0.73
C TYR A 242 -15.74 -9.37 0.08
N PHE A 243 -15.69 -8.93 -1.18
CA PHE A 243 -16.86 -8.44 -1.92
C PHE A 243 -17.44 -9.48 -2.90
N ASP A 244 -17.12 -10.77 -2.73
CA ASP A 244 -17.60 -11.87 -3.58
C ASP A 244 -17.37 -11.63 -5.09
N LYS A 245 -16.24 -11.01 -5.44
CA LYS A 245 -15.85 -10.76 -6.83
C LYS A 245 -15.00 -11.88 -7.37
N GLU A 246 -15.28 -12.23 -8.61
CA GLU A 246 -14.46 -13.17 -9.34
C GLU A 246 -13.08 -12.58 -9.64
N VAL A 247 -12.08 -13.44 -9.65
CA VAL A 247 -10.74 -13.09 -10.11
C VAL A 247 -10.32 -14.11 -11.17
N ILE A 248 -9.76 -13.62 -12.27
CA ILE A 248 -9.15 -14.45 -13.31
C ILE A 248 -7.64 -14.35 -13.16
N TYR A 249 -7.01 -15.50 -12.89
CA TYR A 249 -5.56 -15.59 -12.79
C TYR A 249 -4.94 -15.76 -14.19
N ALA A 250 -4.60 -14.64 -14.84
CA ALA A 250 -4.12 -14.54 -16.21
C ALA A 250 -2.58 -14.29 -16.28
N ARG A 251 -1.83 -14.99 -15.44
CA ARG A 251 -0.34 -15.03 -15.43
C ARG A 251 0.14 -16.45 -15.11
N ASP A 252 1.46 -16.65 -15.07
CA ASP A 252 2.05 -17.91 -14.64
C ASP A 252 1.67 -18.25 -13.18
N LYS A 253 0.97 -19.37 -13.00
CA LYS A 253 0.49 -19.88 -11.70
C LYS A 253 1.58 -20.53 -10.86
N ASN A 254 2.73 -20.84 -11.45
CA ASN A 254 3.83 -21.51 -10.74
C ASN A 254 4.75 -20.52 -10.01
N MET A 255 4.51 -19.22 -10.14
CA MET A 255 5.33 -18.20 -9.50
C MET A 255 5.00 -18.10 -8.01
N ASN A 256 5.97 -18.41 -7.16
CA ASN A 256 5.81 -18.23 -5.72
C ASN A 256 6.06 -16.77 -5.34
N ASP A 257 4.99 -15.97 -5.30
CA ASP A 257 4.99 -14.59 -4.84
C ASP A 257 3.71 -14.30 -4.02
N GLY A 258 3.51 -13.04 -3.66
CA GLY A 258 2.29 -12.61 -2.96
C GLY A 258 1.02 -12.87 -3.76
N GLY A 259 1.09 -13.05 -5.09
CA GLY A 259 -0.02 -13.49 -5.93
C GLY A 259 -0.65 -14.77 -5.42
N ASN A 260 0.10 -15.86 -5.38
CA ASN A 260 -0.41 -17.16 -4.95
C ASN A 260 -0.78 -17.16 -3.46
N VAL A 261 0.07 -16.58 -2.61
CA VAL A 261 -0.18 -16.54 -1.16
C VAL A 261 -1.49 -15.82 -0.83
N TYR A 262 -1.68 -14.60 -1.37
CA TYR A 262 -2.92 -13.84 -1.13
C TYR A 262 -4.12 -14.46 -1.86
N TRP A 263 -3.89 -15.19 -2.95
CA TRP A 263 -4.94 -15.93 -3.64
C TRP A 263 -5.49 -17.08 -2.79
N ASP A 264 -4.68 -17.72 -1.96
CA ASP A 264 -5.13 -18.84 -1.12
C ASP A 264 -5.64 -18.36 0.26
N ARG A 265 -5.03 -17.31 0.81
CA ARG A 265 -5.35 -16.78 2.14
C ARG A 265 -6.75 -16.20 2.26
N GLN A 266 -7.50 -16.59 3.29
CA GLN A 266 -8.82 -16.01 3.57
C GLN A 266 -8.72 -14.63 4.22
N PRO A 267 -9.68 -13.71 3.96
CA PRO A 267 -9.76 -12.46 4.69
C PRO A 267 -9.83 -12.72 6.20
N SER A 268 -9.01 -12.01 6.97
CA SER A 268 -8.92 -12.13 8.42
C SER A 268 -8.68 -10.76 9.07
N THR A 269 -9.02 -10.64 10.35
CA THR A 269 -8.73 -9.44 11.14
C THR A 269 -7.22 -9.28 11.29
N PRO A 270 -6.67 -8.06 11.17
CA PRO A 270 -5.25 -7.87 11.33
C PRO A 270 -4.70 -8.21 12.72
N ASP A 271 -3.59 -8.95 12.75
CA ASP A 271 -2.83 -9.23 13.96
C ASP A 271 -1.79 -8.12 14.20
N ILE A 272 -1.92 -7.46 15.35
CA ILE A 272 -1.01 -6.39 15.78
C ILE A 272 0.09 -6.87 16.72
N LYS A 273 0.06 -8.13 17.19
CA LYS A 273 1.06 -8.64 18.15
C LYS A 273 2.50 -8.52 17.63
N PRO A 274 2.79 -8.75 16.33
CA PRO A 274 4.15 -8.52 15.82
C PRO A 274 4.60 -7.06 15.94
N ILE A 275 3.67 -6.10 15.78
CA ILE A 275 3.96 -4.66 15.95
C ILE A 275 4.23 -4.36 17.43
N GLU A 276 3.45 -4.92 18.35
CA GLU A 276 3.67 -4.77 19.80
C GLU A 276 5.01 -5.36 20.24
N GLN A 277 5.36 -6.54 19.71
CA GLN A 277 6.65 -7.18 19.96
C GLN A 277 7.79 -6.30 19.45
N ALA A 278 7.70 -5.78 18.23
CA ALA A 278 8.70 -4.88 17.66
C ALA A 278 8.86 -3.58 18.46
N LEU A 279 7.75 -3.00 18.95
CA LEU A 279 7.79 -1.85 19.87
C LEU A 279 8.50 -2.17 21.19
N GLY A 280 8.42 -3.42 21.67
CA GLY A 280 9.13 -3.90 22.84
C GLY A 280 10.65 -3.89 22.67
N GLU A 281 11.16 -3.96 21.44
CA GLU A 281 12.59 -3.98 21.15
C GLU A 281 13.27 -2.60 21.19
N PHE A 282 12.51 -1.51 21.29
CA PHE A 282 13.04 -0.15 21.43
C PHE A 282 13.14 0.31 22.89
N LYS A 283 12.73 -0.53 23.85
CA LYS A 283 12.75 -0.25 25.29
C LYS A 283 14.07 -0.66 25.95
#